data_AF-A0ABD3DXA8-F1
#
_entry.id   AF-A0ABD3DXA8-F1
#
_cell.length_a   1.000
_cell.length_b   1.000
_cell.length_c   1.000
_cell.angle_alpha   90.00
_cell.angle_beta   90.00
_cell.angle_gamma   90.00
#
_symmetry.space_group_name_H-M   'P 1'
#
loop_
_entity.id
_entity.type
_entity.pdbx_description
1 polymer ?
#
loop_
_entity_poly.entity_id
_entity_poly.type
_entity_poly.pdbx_seq_one_letter_code
_entity_poly.pdbx_strand_id
1 'polypeptide(L)'
;MLSLSKKMYHENEAFKILDEDKGQMEKLDPKDEFVNQLLNHVLGKPILYTIENWAPLIPFTEVDKIYVVWLAHQHFYHLVIDLVKCEVWVIDSLANSSDEDKRLARYEGTLCLRRILPALLQLSGFYDVRKDLKPVNREWDLRFANKEQCFLQTDNASCGPFSCKMMEVLVSRRALPNITEENMKFIRRGIAERIFSFSKTAPKECI
;
A
#
# COMPACT_ATOMS: atom_id res chain seq x y z
N MET A 1 -7.02 -9.13 -14.47
CA MET A 1 -7.78 -7.87 -14.61
C MET A 1 -8.98 -8.04 -13.69
N LEU A 2 -9.00 -7.35 -12.53
CA LEU A 2 -10.14 -7.45 -11.60
C LEU A 2 -11.39 -6.97 -12.35
N SER A 3 -12.47 -7.76 -12.34
CA SER A 3 -13.73 -7.34 -12.95
C SER A 3 -14.17 -6.02 -12.33
N LEU A 4 -14.29 -4.98 -13.15
CA LEU A 4 -14.74 -3.65 -12.75
C LEU A 4 -16.19 -3.62 -12.25
N SER A 5 -16.94 -4.73 -12.38
CA SER A 5 -18.36 -4.81 -12.03
C SER A 5 -18.66 -5.19 -10.58
N LYS A 6 -17.66 -5.48 -9.73
CA LYS A 6 -17.90 -5.84 -8.32
C LYS A 6 -17.37 -4.77 -7.36
N LYS A 7 -18.26 -4.17 -6.55
CA LYS A 7 -17.93 -3.17 -5.52
C LYS A 7 -18.24 -3.70 -4.12
N MET A 8 -17.31 -3.56 -3.18
CA MET A 8 -17.54 -3.95 -1.78
C MET A 8 -18.20 -2.82 -0.99
N TYR A 9 -19.22 -3.16 -0.21
CA TYR A 9 -19.94 -2.27 0.70
C TYR A 9 -19.92 -2.83 2.11
N HIS A 10 -19.96 -1.94 3.10
CA HIS A 10 -20.16 -2.29 4.50
C HIS A 10 -21.58 -1.85 4.89
N GLU A 11 -22.42 -2.80 5.28
CA GLU A 11 -23.81 -2.53 5.64
C GLU A 11 -24.25 -3.47 6.76
N ASN A 12 -24.84 -2.92 7.82
CA ASN A 12 -25.34 -3.68 8.98
C ASN A 12 -24.32 -4.67 9.53
N GLU A 13 -23.10 -4.19 9.81
CA GLU A 13 -22.04 -4.99 10.43
C GLU A 13 -21.52 -6.17 9.58
N ALA A 14 -21.86 -6.23 8.30
CA ALA A 14 -21.38 -7.23 7.36
C ALA A 14 -20.84 -6.61 6.09
N PHE A 15 -19.74 -7.16 5.58
CA PHE A 15 -19.24 -6.81 4.25
C PHE A 15 -20.03 -7.57 3.18
N LYS A 16 -20.47 -6.82 2.17
CA LYS A 16 -21.26 -7.29 1.04
C LYS A 16 -20.56 -6.90 -0.27
N ILE A 17 -20.80 -7.65 -1.33
CA ILE A 17 -20.36 -7.32 -2.68
C ILE A 17 -21.59 -6.93 -3.47
N LEU A 18 -21.61 -5.73 -4.04
CA LEU A 18 -22.52 -5.38 -5.13
C LEU A 18 -21.93 -5.94 -6.41
N ASP A 19 -22.67 -6.84 -7.02
CA ASP A 19 -22.47 -7.23 -8.40
C ASP A 19 -23.25 -6.23 -9.26
N GLU A 20 -22.56 -5.26 -9.88
CA GLU A 20 -23.16 -4.20 -10.69
C GLU A 20 -23.86 -4.75 -11.94
N ASP A 21 -23.43 -5.91 -12.43
CA ASP A 21 -24.07 -6.57 -13.57
C ASP A 21 -25.42 -7.18 -13.18
N LYS A 22 -25.58 -7.57 -11.90
CA LYS A 22 -26.83 -8.12 -11.35
C LYS A 22 -27.66 -7.10 -10.57
N GLY A 23 -27.10 -5.95 -10.20
CA GLY A 23 -27.73 -4.97 -9.33
C GLY A 23 -28.08 -5.50 -7.93
N GLN A 24 -27.39 -6.54 -7.45
CA GLN A 24 -27.71 -7.21 -6.19
C GLN A 24 -26.55 -7.20 -5.20
N MET A 25 -26.91 -7.07 -3.92
CA MET A 25 -25.99 -7.16 -2.79
C MET A 25 -25.85 -8.61 -2.33
N GLU A 26 -24.70 -9.21 -2.59
CA GLU A 26 -24.34 -10.55 -2.15
C GLU A 26 -23.53 -10.48 -0.84
N LYS A 27 -23.74 -11.43 0.08
CA LYS A 27 -22.86 -11.56 1.26
C LYS A 27 -21.46 -11.97 0.78
N LEU A 28 -20.40 -11.46 1.42
CA LEU A 28 -19.07 -11.97 1.15
C LEU A 28 -19.01 -13.47 1.47
N ASP A 29 -18.83 -14.29 0.44
CA ASP A 29 -18.45 -15.69 0.60
C ASP A 29 -16.91 -15.78 0.55
N PRO A 30 -16.22 -16.23 1.61
CA PRO A 30 -14.77 -16.48 1.54
C PRO A 30 -14.37 -17.52 0.49
N LYS A 31 -15.31 -18.28 -0.08
CA LYS A 31 -15.09 -19.17 -1.23
C LYS A 31 -15.27 -18.47 -2.59
N ASP A 32 -15.75 -17.22 -2.63
CA ASP A 32 -15.85 -16.45 -3.87
C ASP A 32 -14.45 -16.22 -4.44
N GLU A 33 -14.28 -16.46 -5.75
CA GLU A 33 -13.00 -16.34 -6.43
C GLU A 33 -12.43 -14.92 -6.35
N PHE A 34 -13.27 -13.89 -6.41
CA PHE A 34 -12.87 -12.49 -6.24
C PHE A 34 -12.36 -12.23 -4.83
N VAL A 35 -13.05 -12.75 -3.80
CA VAL A 35 -12.60 -12.64 -2.41
C VAL A 35 -11.29 -13.38 -2.20
N ASN A 36 -11.13 -14.57 -2.78
CA ASN A 36 -9.87 -15.32 -2.74
C ASN A 36 -8.73 -14.62 -3.48
N GLN A 37 -8.99 -14.04 -4.66
CA GLN A 37 -8.00 -13.23 -5.38
C GLN A 37 -7.61 -11.98 -4.58
N LEU A 38 -8.58 -11.34 -3.92
CA LEU A 38 -8.36 -10.17 -3.08
C LEU A 38 -7.60 -10.51 -1.79
N LEU A 39 -7.95 -11.61 -1.12
CA LEU A 39 -7.19 -12.18 0.01
C LEU A 39 -5.76 -12.50 -0.43
N ASN A 40 -5.60 -13.14 -1.59
CA ASN A 40 -4.29 -13.46 -2.17
C ASN A 40 -3.48 -12.24 -2.64
N HIS A 41 -4.12 -11.09 -2.88
CA HIS A 41 -3.47 -9.84 -3.30
C HIS A 41 -3.18 -8.91 -2.11
N VAL A 42 -4.06 -8.90 -1.11
CA VAL A 42 -3.99 -8.02 0.06
C VAL A 42 -3.24 -8.68 1.21
N LEU A 43 -3.44 -9.97 1.44
CA LEU A 43 -2.76 -10.74 2.50
C LEU A 43 -1.60 -11.59 1.95
N GLY A 44 -1.53 -11.74 0.63
CA GLY A 44 -0.44 -12.37 -0.08
C GLY A 44 0.30 -11.37 -0.98
N LYS A 45 1.60 -11.22 -0.71
CA LYS A 45 2.64 -10.69 -1.61
C LYS A 45 2.80 -9.14 -1.64
N PRO A 46 3.42 -8.57 -0.60
CA PRO A 46 4.12 -7.29 -0.73
C PRO A 46 5.20 -7.35 -1.82
N ILE A 47 5.40 -6.22 -2.48
CA ILE A 47 6.34 -5.97 -3.57
C ILE A 47 7.78 -6.24 -3.09
N LEU A 48 8.33 -7.41 -3.45
CA LEU A 48 9.75 -7.65 -3.70
C LEU A 48 9.81 -8.81 -4.70
N TYR A 49 10.06 -8.48 -5.97
CA TYR A 49 10.09 -9.42 -7.08
C TYR A 49 11.25 -10.41 -6.95
N THR A 50 10.95 -11.71 -7.03
CA THR A 50 11.62 -12.67 -7.93
C THR A 50 10.62 -13.79 -8.30
N ILE A 51 10.97 -14.51 -9.35
CA ILE A 51 10.15 -15.34 -10.25
C ILE A 51 9.47 -16.55 -9.54
N GLU A 52 8.25 -16.85 -9.99
CA GLU A 52 7.50 -18.12 -9.88
C GLU A 52 6.89 -18.65 -8.56
N ASN A 53 7.25 -18.20 -7.36
CA ASN A 53 6.55 -18.67 -6.14
C ASN A 53 6.20 -17.53 -5.21
N TRP A 54 5.07 -16.89 -5.49
CA TRP A 54 4.68 -15.71 -4.73
C TRP A 54 3.84 -16.11 -3.51
N ALA A 55 4.49 -16.29 -2.37
CA ALA A 55 3.88 -16.20 -1.05
C ALA A 55 4.73 -15.20 -0.24
N PRO A 56 4.14 -14.42 0.69
CA PRO A 56 4.94 -13.58 1.56
C PRO A 56 5.91 -14.47 2.36
N LEU A 57 7.18 -14.06 2.45
CA LEU A 57 8.17 -14.75 3.29
C LEU A 57 7.80 -14.69 4.79
N ILE A 58 6.94 -13.74 5.17
CA ILE A 58 6.49 -13.48 6.56
C ILE A 58 4.97 -13.28 6.56
N PRO A 59 4.19 -14.05 7.34
CA PRO A 59 2.74 -13.87 7.50
C PRO A 59 2.36 -12.51 8.10
N PHE A 60 1.18 -11.99 7.75
CA PHE A 60 0.68 -10.72 8.33
C PHE A 60 0.48 -10.82 9.84
N THR A 61 0.19 -12.02 10.35
CA THR A 61 0.08 -12.31 11.79
C THR A 61 1.38 -12.09 12.56
N GLU A 62 2.52 -11.93 11.89
CA GLU A 62 3.83 -11.73 12.53
C GLU A 62 4.33 -10.28 12.47
N VAL A 63 3.56 -9.37 11.86
CA VAL A 63 3.95 -7.97 11.71
C VAL A 63 2.91 -7.03 12.31
N ASP A 64 3.35 -5.85 12.73
CA ASP A 64 2.44 -4.79 13.19
C ASP A 64 2.16 -3.75 12.11
N LYS A 65 3.10 -3.59 11.16
CA LYS A 65 3.03 -2.58 10.10
C LYS A 65 3.47 -3.13 8.77
N ILE A 66 2.77 -2.72 7.73
CA ILE A 66 3.11 -3.04 6.34
C ILE A 66 3.38 -1.73 5.61
N TYR A 67 4.52 -1.68 4.94
CA TYR A 67 4.95 -0.54 4.13
C TYR A 67 4.76 -0.91 2.65
N VAL A 68 3.95 -0.13 1.93
CA VAL A 68 3.63 -0.39 0.53
C VAL A 68 4.04 0.80 -0.32
N VAL A 69 4.73 0.54 -1.42
CA VAL A 69 4.92 1.51 -2.50
C VAL A 69 3.72 1.36 -3.43
N TRP A 70 2.94 2.42 -3.60
CA TRP A 70 1.73 2.43 -4.40
C TRP A 70 1.92 3.26 -5.66
N LEU A 71 1.57 2.69 -6.81
CA LEU A 71 1.58 3.39 -8.10
C LEU A 71 0.14 3.62 -8.54
N ALA A 72 -0.28 4.89 -8.62
CA ALA A 72 -1.57 5.25 -9.19
C ALA A 72 -1.42 6.51 -10.04
N HIS A 73 -2.07 6.52 -11.21
CA HIS A 73 -2.04 7.66 -12.14
C HIS A 73 -0.61 8.16 -12.44
N GLN A 74 0.31 7.23 -12.71
CA GLN A 74 1.74 7.50 -13.00
C GLN A 74 2.51 8.19 -11.86
N HIS A 75 1.99 8.13 -10.63
CA HIS A 75 2.61 8.72 -9.46
C HIS A 75 2.84 7.69 -8.35
N PHE A 76 4.03 7.73 -7.75
CA PHE A 76 4.37 6.91 -6.60
C PHE A 76 4.02 7.63 -5.30
N TYR A 77 3.30 6.95 -4.42
CA TYR A 77 3.11 7.34 -3.02
C TYR A 77 3.25 6.12 -2.12
N HIS A 78 3.33 6.33 -0.81
CA HIS A 78 3.46 5.23 0.15
C HIS A 78 2.23 5.07 1.01
N LEU A 79 1.97 3.82 1.37
CA LEU A 79 1.05 3.46 2.43
C LEU A 79 1.83 2.88 3.60
N VAL A 80 1.45 3.29 4.82
CA VAL A 80 1.78 2.57 6.05
C VAL A 80 0.48 2.03 6.61
N ILE A 81 0.30 0.72 6.53
CA ILE A 81 -0.86 0.02 7.07
C ILE A 81 -0.47 -0.42 8.47
N ASP A 82 -1.09 0.18 9.49
CA ASP A 82 -0.87 -0.13 10.90
C ASP A 82 -1.96 -1.10 11.37
N LEU A 83 -1.60 -2.39 11.46
CA LEU A 83 -2.52 -3.48 11.79
C LEU A 83 -2.98 -3.40 13.26
N VAL A 84 -2.15 -2.84 14.13
CA VAL A 84 -2.46 -2.69 15.56
C VAL A 84 -3.42 -1.53 15.79
N LYS A 85 -3.18 -0.39 15.12
CA LYS A 85 -4.03 0.80 15.25
C LYS A 85 -5.25 0.79 14.35
N CYS A 86 -5.33 -0.14 13.39
CA CYS A 86 -6.38 -0.17 12.37
C CYS A 86 -6.44 1.15 11.58
N GLU A 87 -5.27 1.62 11.13
CA GLU A 87 -5.13 2.86 10.36
C GLU A 87 -4.32 2.63 9.08
N VAL A 88 -4.63 3.40 8.04
CA VAL A 88 -3.84 3.49 6.81
C VAL A 88 -3.31 4.92 6.69
N TRP A 89 -1.99 5.06 6.64
CA TRP A 89 -1.32 6.35 6.44
C TRP A 89 -0.88 6.50 5.00
N VAL A 90 -1.25 7.62 4.37
CA VAL A 90 -0.80 8.03 3.04
C VAL A 90 0.34 9.01 3.19
N ILE A 91 1.47 8.69 2.56
CA ILE A 91 2.65 9.55 2.49
C ILE A 91 2.90 9.85 1.02
N ASP A 92 2.63 11.08 0.61
CA ASP A 92 2.61 11.49 -0.79
C ASP A 92 3.37 12.81 -0.98
N SER A 93 4.45 12.76 -1.77
CA SER A 93 5.25 13.96 -2.09
C SER A 93 4.48 15.02 -2.88
N LEU A 94 3.37 14.66 -3.53
CA LEU A 94 2.44 15.56 -4.23
C LEU A 94 1.17 15.87 -3.41
N ALA A 95 1.15 15.64 -2.11
CA ALA A 95 -0.04 15.87 -1.27
C ALA A 95 -0.58 17.32 -1.32
N ASN A 96 0.27 18.29 -1.66
CA ASN A 96 -0.08 19.71 -1.80
C ASN A 96 -0.64 20.09 -3.18
N SER A 97 -0.96 19.12 -4.05
CA SER A 97 -1.61 19.44 -5.32
C SER A 97 -2.89 20.24 -5.08
N SER A 98 -3.05 21.37 -5.77
CA SER A 98 -4.23 22.23 -5.69
C SER A 98 -5.46 21.62 -6.36
N ASP A 99 -5.28 20.55 -7.12
CA ASP A 99 -6.34 19.84 -7.82
C ASP A 99 -6.85 18.70 -6.93
N GLU A 100 -7.91 18.99 -6.18
CA GLU A 100 -8.49 18.06 -5.21
C GLU A 100 -9.08 16.81 -5.88
N ASP A 101 -9.71 16.96 -7.05
CA ASP A 101 -10.30 15.84 -7.78
C ASP A 101 -9.22 14.85 -8.24
N LYS A 102 -8.12 15.35 -8.82
CA LYS A 102 -6.97 14.49 -9.18
C LYS A 102 -6.35 13.83 -7.97
N ARG A 103 -6.28 14.54 -6.84
CA ARG A 103 -5.75 13.99 -5.59
C ARG A 103 -6.65 12.88 -5.05
N LEU A 104 -7.98 13.06 -5.07
CA LEU A 104 -8.94 12.04 -4.64
C LEU A 104 -8.93 10.81 -5.56
N ALA A 105 -8.93 11.02 -6.88
CA ALA A 105 -8.84 9.94 -7.87
C ALA A 105 -7.57 9.10 -7.69
N ARG A 106 -6.47 9.70 -7.23
CA ARG A 106 -5.23 8.98 -6.90
C ARG A 106 -5.38 8.05 -5.70
N TYR A 107 -6.20 8.43 -4.73
CA TYR A 107 -6.37 7.70 -3.48
C TYR A 107 -7.56 6.74 -3.50
N GLU A 108 -8.28 6.60 -4.62
CA GLU A 108 -9.42 5.68 -4.75
C GLU A 108 -9.05 4.25 -4.31
N GLY A 109 -7.92 3.71 -4.78
CA GLY A 109 -7.44 2.40 -4.35
C GLY A 109 -7.17 2.30 -2.84
N THR A 110 -6.67 3.38 -2.23
CA THR A 110 -6.45 3.44 -0.77
C THR A 110 -7.77 3.53 0.00
N LEU A 111 -8.73 4.29 -0.51
CA LEU A 111 -10.09 4.37 0.05
C LEU A 111 -10.80 3.02 -0.01
N CYS A 112 -10.60 2.26 -1.08
CA CYS A 112 -11.04 0.87 -1.17
C CYS A 112 -10.31 0.00 -0.14
N LEU A 113 -8.98 0.09 -0.07
CA LEU A 113 -8.17 -0.72 0.84
C LEU A 113 -8.62 -0.60 2.31
N ARG A 114 -8.82 0.61 2.82
CA ARG A 114 -9.24 0.82 4.23
C ARG A 114 -10.63 0.26 4.54
N ARG A 115 -11.46 0.05 3.52
CA ARG A 115 -12.79 -0.56 3.62
C ARG A 115 -12.68 -2.08 3.64
N ILE A 116 -11.94 -2.65 2.70
CA ILE A 116 -11.89 -4.09 2.48
C ILE A 116 -10.98 -4.82 3.47
N LEU A 117 -9.88 -4.19 3.91
CA LEU A 117 -8.85 -4.81 4.73
C LEU A 117 -9.36 -5.41 6.05
N PRO A 118 -10.23 -4.73 6.85
CA PRO A 118 -10.77 -5.35 8.06
C PRO A 118 -11.53 -6.66 7.77
N ALA A 119 -12.32 -6.70 6.69
CA ALA A 119 -13.03 -7.89 6.25
C ALA A 119 -12.09 -9.03 5.90
N LEU A 120 -11.04 -8.71 5.14
CA LEU A 120 -10.06 -9.69 4.66
C LEU A 120 -9.29 -10.29 5.82
N LEU A 121 -8.86 -9.48 6.78
CA LEU A 121 -8.20 -9.96 7.99
C LEU A 121 -9.12 -10.89 8.78
N GLN A 122 -10.39 -10.52 8.97
CA GLN A 122 -11.37 -11.38 9.64
C GLN A 122 -11.54 -12.73 8.94
N LEU A 123 -11.76 -12.73 7.62
CA LEU A 123 -12.00 -13.95 6.84
C LEU A 123 -10.78 -14.85 6.75
N SER A 124 -9.58 -14.28 6.86
CA SER A 124 -8.32 -15.04 6.85
C SER A 124 -7.97 -15.74 8.17
N GLY A 125 -8.76 -15.52 9.23
CA GLY A 125 -8.43 -16.01 10.57
C GLY A 125 -7.28 -15.24 11.25
N PHE A 126 -6.94 -14.03 10.76
CA PHE A 126 -5.86 -13.21 11.33
C PHE A 126 -6.01 -13.03 12.85
N TYR A 127 -7.23 -12.71 13.31
CA TYR A 127 -7.52 -12.46 14.73
C TYR A 127 -7.58 -13.75 15.56
N ASP A 128 -7.72 -14.92 14.94
CA ASP A 128 -7.62 -16.21 15.65
C ASP A 128 -6.18 -16.48 16.09
N VAL A 129 -5.21 -15.97 15.33
CA VAL A 129 -3.77 -16.03 15.61
C VAL A 129 -3.33 -14.85 16.48
N ARG A 130 -3.67 -13.61 16.10
CA ARG A 130 -3.35 -12.37 16.83
C ARG A 130 -4.41 -12.06 17.89
N LYS A 131 -4.48 -12.91 18.91
CA LYS A 131 -5.44 -12.82 20.02
C LYS A 131 -5.29 -11.54 20.88
N ASP A 132 -4.16 -10.86 20.77
CA ASP A 132 -3.91 -9.55 21.37
C ASP A 132 -4.71 -8.42 20.70
N LEU A 133 -5.14 -8.62 19.46
CA LEU A 133 -5.92 -7.66 18.68
C LEU A 133 -7.39 -8.10 18.62
N LYS A 134 -8.28 -7.12 18.42
CA LYS A 134 -9.72 -7.38 18.24
C LYS A 134 -10.15 -6.95 16.85
N PRO A 135 -11.06 -7.70 16.21
CA PRO A 135 -11.60 -7.31 14.93
C PRO A 135 -12.38 -6.00 15.06
N VAL A 136 -12.19 -5.15 14.05
CA VAL A 136 -12.84 -3.85 13.96
C VAL A 136 -13.85 -3.90 12.83
N ASN A 137 -15.14 -3.75 13.18
CA ASN A 137 -16.24 -3.83 12.23
C ASN A 137 -16.62 -2.46 11.65
N ARG A 138 -15.62 -1.73 11.16
CA ARG A 138 -15.75 -0.43 10.51
C ARG A 138 -14.62 -0.23 9.51
N GLU A 139 -14.75 0.77 8.65
CA GLU A 139 -13.63 1.26 7.85
C GLU A 139 -12.48 1.71 8.77
N TRP A 140 -11.25 1.36 8.38
CA TRP A 140 -10.05 1.80 9.07
C TRP A 140 -9.81 3.29 8.87
N ASP A 141 -9.15 3.94 9.84
CA ASP A 141 -8.91 5.37 9.78
C ASP A 141 -7.90 5.69 8.68
N LEU A 142 -8.18 6.70 7.86
CA LEU A 142 -7.27 7.19 6.84
C LEU A 142 -6.54 8.42 7.37
N ARG A 143 -5.21 8.39 7.36
CA ARG A 143 -4.35 9.48 7.79
C ARG A 143 -3.50 9.95 6.62
N PHE A 144 -3.25 11.25 6.55
CA PHE A 144 -2.31 11.83 5.60
C PHE A 144 -1.12 12.39 6.35
N ALA A 145 0.09 12.04 5.91
CA ALA A 145 1.30 12.63 6.45
C ALA A 145 1.31 14.13 6.19
N ASN A 146 1.63 14.90 7.23
CA ASN A 146 1.77 16.35 7.11
C ASN A 146 3.11 16.72 6.43
N LYS A 147 3.34 18.02 6.21
CA LYS A 147 4.56 18.53 5.55
C LYS A 147 5.85 18.28 6.33
N GLU A 148 5.75 18.02 7.64
CA GLU A 148 6.91 17.69 8.49
C GLU A 148 7.24 16.19 8.43
N GLN A 149 6.25 15.37 8.09
CA GLN A 149 6.34 13.92 7.94
C GLN A 149 6.60 13.48 6.50
N CYS A 150 6.41 14.37 5.52
CA CYS A 150 6.55 14.08 4.11
C CYS A 150 7.40 15.13 3.38
N PHE A 151 8.37 14.66 2.60
CA PHE A 151 9.13 15.53 1.71
C PHE A 151 8.33 15.81 0.44
N LEU A 152 8.08 17.09 0.19
CA LEU A 152 7.23 17.54 -0.90
C LEU A 152 8.04 17.72 -2.17
N GLN A 153 7.44 17.33 -3.30
CA GLN A 153 7.93 17.66 -4.63
C GLN A 153 7.07 18.76 -5.24
N THR A 154 7.67 19.63 -6.04
CA THR A 154 6.97 20.59 -6.88
C THR A 154 7.00 20.21 -8.36
N ASP A 155 7.89 19.29 -8.73
CA ASP A 155 7.96 18.70 -10.08
C ASP A 155 7.03 17.47 -10.27
N ASN A 156 6.86 17.04 -11.52
CA ASN A 156 6.07 15.85 -11.89
C ASN A 156 6.91 14.59 -12.13
N ALA A 157 8.21 14.61 -11.82
CA ALA A 157 9.15 13.55 -12.22
C ALA A 157 9.84 12.86 -11.05
N SER A 158 9.86 13.46 -9.86
CA SER A 158 10.69 13.05 -8.73
C SER A 158 10.01 12.13 -7.72
N CYS A 159 8.77 11.72 -7.99
CA CYS A 159 8.02 10.83 -7.09
C CYS A 159 8.71 9.49 -6.84
N GLY A 160 9.37 8.91 -7.84
CA GLY A 160 10.16 7.68 -7.67
C GLY A 160 11.34 7.84 -6.72
N PRO A 161 12.29 8.78 -6.97
CA PRO A 161 13.40 9.03 -6.04
C PRO A 161 12.96 9.47 -4.64
N PHE A 162 11.95 10.33 -4.53
CA PHE A 162 11.34 10.66 -3.24
C PHE A 162 10.81 9.40 -2.56
N SER A 163 10.17 8.51 -3.32
CA SER A 163 9.65 7.25 -2.82
C SER A 163 10.74 6.34 -2.26
N CYS A 164 11.86 6.17 -2.98
CA CYS A 164 12.99 5.39 -2.48
C CYS A 164 13.54 5.94 -1.15
N LYS A 165 13.74 7.26 -1.06
CA LYS A 165 14.28 7.89 0.16
C LYS A 165 13.27 7.91 1.31
N MET A 166 11.97 8.03 1.01
CA MET A 166 10.92 7.92 2.00
C MET A 166 10.92 6.53 2.64
N MET A 167 11.01 5.48 1.81
CA MET A 167 11.11 4.10 2.30
C MET A 167 12.34 3.90 3.19
N GLU A 168 13.48 4.48 2.81
CA GLU A 168 14.70 4.45 3.62
C GLU A 168 14.48 5.09 5.01
N VAL A 169 13.82 6.26 5.08
CA VAL A 169 13.46 6.90 6.36
C VAL A 169 12.52 6.03 7.18
N LEU A 170 11.46 5.51 6.57
CA LEU A 170 10.42 4.73 7.25
C LEU A 170 10.97 3.43 7.84
N VAL A 171 11.79 2.69 7.07
CA VAL A 171 12.35 1.41 7.49
C VAL A 171 13.51 1.59 8.45
N SER A 172 14.41 2.54 8.19
CA SER A 172 15.56 2.78 9.07
C SER A 172 15.19 3.47 10.38
N ARG A 173 13.99 4.07 10.45
CA ARG A 173 13.54 4.95 11.55
C ARG A 173 14.52 6.10 11.82
N ARG A 174 15.28 6.52 10.80
CA ARG A 174 16.23 7.63 10.88
C ARG A 174 15.72 8.80 10.05
N ALA A 175 15.73 9.98 10.65
CA ALA A 175 15.60 11.20 9.87
C ALA A 175 16.81 11.30 8.93
N LEU A 176 16.53 11.43 7.64
CA LEU A 176 17.56 11.71 6.65
C LEU A 176 17.52 13.22 6.37
N PRO A 177 18.45 14.01 6.93
CA PRO A 177 18.56 15.40 6.55
C PRO A 177 18.85 15.45 5.03
N ASN A 178 18.31 16.46 4.35
CA ASN A 178 18.57 16.76 2.93
C ASN A 178 17.74 15.98 1.89
N ILE A 179 16.60 15.37 2.26
CA ILE A 179 15.61 14.93 1.26
C ILE A 179 14.78 16.13 0.80
N THR A 180 15.35 16.92 -0.11
CA THR A 180 14.74 18.11 -0.70
C THR A 180 14.73 17.99 -2.21
N GLU A 181 13.86 18.74 -2.87
CA GLU A 181 13.80 18.78 -4.34
C GLU A 181 15.15 19.15 -4.97
N GLU A 182 15.84 20.14 -4.41
CA GLU A 182 17.17 20.59 -4.87
C GLU A 182 18.19 19.44 -4.90
N ASN A 183 18.11 18.53 -3.92
CA ASN A 183 19.01 17.40 -3.80
C ASN A 183 18.57 16.17 -4.63
N MET A 184 17.39 16.17 -5.25
CA MET A 184 16.88 15.01 -6.00
C MET A 184 17.78 14.62 -7.17
N LYS A 185 18.43 15.58 -7.83
CA LYS A 185 19.40 15.29 -8.90
C LYS A 185 20.59 14.47 -8.38
N PHE A 186 21.11 14.83 -7.21
CA PHE A 186 22.22 14.13 -6.58
C PHE A 186 21.79 12.76 -6.06
N ILE A 187 20.61 12.67 -5.46
CA ILE A 187 20.00 11.41 -5.00
C ILE A 187 19.81 10.44 -6.16
N ARG A 188 19.26 10.89 -7.30
CA ARG A 188 19.11 10.06 -8.52
C ARG A 188 20.44 9.50 -9.00
N ARG A 189 21.48 10.34 -9.04
CA ARG A 189 22.82 9.90 -9.41
C ARG A 189 23.34 8.84 -8.44
N GLY A 190 23.24 9.08 -7.14
CA GLY A 190 23.67 8.12 -6.12
C GLY A 190 22.92 6.79 -6.18
N ILE A 191 21.61 6.79 -6.49
CA ILE A 191 20.83 5.57 -6.72
C ILE A 191 21.37 4.82 -7.95
N ALA A 192 21.57 5.52 -9.08
CA ALA A 192 22.09 4.92 -10.30
C ALA A 192 23.49 4.32 -10.11
N GLU A 193 24.38 5.02 -9.41
CA GLU A 193 25.72 4.54 -9.07
C GLU A 193 25.67 3.28 -8.19
N ARG A 194 24.78 3.23 -7.20
CA ARG A 194 24.58 2.03 -6.37
C ARG A 194 24.06 0.84 -7.17
N ILE A 195 23.08 1.06 -8.05
CA ILE A 195 22.54 0.01 -8.93
C ILE A 195 23.65 -0.52 -9.85
N PHE A 196 24.42 0.37 -10.47
CA PHE A 196 25.51 0.00 -11.36
C PHE A 196 26.67 -0.69 -10.62
N SER A 197 26.99 -0.26 -9.41
CA SER A 197 27.98 -0.96 -8.58
C SER A 197 27.49 -2.34 -8.19
N PHE A 198 26.21 -2.47 -7.82
CA PHE A 198 25.61 -3.74 -7.45
C PHE A 198 25.61 -4.72 -8.63
N SER A 199 25.27 -4.28 -9.85
CA SER A 199 25.27 -5.15 -11.03
C SER A 199 26.66 -5.72 -11.37
N LYS A 200 27.74 -5.06 -10.96
CA LYS A 200 29.11 -5.56 -11.13
C LYS A 200 29.50 -6.64 -10.12
N THR A 201 28.89 -6.62 -8.95
CA THR A 201 29.21 -7.51 -7.82
C THR A 201 28.15 -8.57 -7.58
N ALA A 202 26.97 -8.44 -8.20
CA ALA A 202 25.87 -9.36 -8.04
C ALA A 202 26.22 -10.72 -8.65
N PRO A 203 25.83 -11.84 -8.01
CA PRO A 203 25.89 -13.14 -8.63
C PRO A 203 25.15 -13.11 -9.98
N LYS A 204 25.68 -13.79 -11.00
CA LYS A 204 25.08 -13.82 -12.35
C LYS A 204 23.63 -14.33 -12.36
N GLU A 205 23.22 -15.02 -11.30
CA GLU A 205 21.88 -15.57 -11.10
C GLU A 205 20.83 -14.52 -10.66
N CYS A 206 21.27 -13.31 -10.31
CA CYS A 206 20.41 -12.22 -9.85
C CYS A 206 20.13 -11.13 -10.90
N ILE A 207 20.62 -11.29 -12.14
CA ILE A 207 20.44 -10.32 -13.25
C ILE A 207 19.59 -10.96 -14.35
#